data_AF-A0A928Z161-F1
#
_entry.id   AF-A0A928Z161-F1
#
_cell.length_a   1.000
_cell.length_b   1.000
_cell.length_c   1.000
_cell.angle_alpha   90.00
_cell.angle_beta   90.00
_cell.angle_gamma   90.00
#
_symmetry.space_group_name_H-M   'P 1'
#
loop_
_entity.id
_entity.type
_entity.pdbx_description
1 polymer ?
#
loop_
_entity_poly.entity_id
_entity_poly.type
_entity_poly.pdbx_seq_one_letter_code
_entity_poly.pdbx_strand_id
1 'polypeptide(L)'
;MKTLDQQIKNLIKDAPNDPEMRQITETFAPVLKEIASKFRYLEYYVLQTPDQAWVSFTLNHRTQSHVEKTIIYAFPSLEDVSRSIAPQDLSALSVVSIGIIDLLFQFYALNLGEGLVLFDTPGNTEKAIEIPRTEFDVLLRQSMDPLPPNIA
;
A
#
# COMPACT_ATOMS: atom_id res chain seq x y z
N MET A 1 -11.39 9.86 -14.32
CA MET A 1 -11.17 9.19 -13.03
C MET A 1 -10.63 7.80 -13.31
N LYS A 2 -9.47 7.41 -12.77
CA LYS A 2 -8.93 6.05 -12.96
C LYS A 2 -9.78 5.07 -12.14
N THR A 3 -10.28 3.99 -12.74
CA THR A 3 -10.97 2.91 -12.02
C THR A 3 -9.96 1.87 -11.53
N LEU A 4 -10.36 1.01 -10.57
CA LEU A 4 -9.52 -0.12 -10.13
C LEU A 4 -9.14 -1.02 -11.30
N ASP A 5 -10.08 -1.29 -12.22
CA ASP A 5 -9.82 -2.07 -13.44
C ASP A 5 -8.76 -1.42 -14.34
N GLN A 6 -8.76 -0.10 -14.45
CA GLN A 6 -7.74 0.59 -15.24
C GLN A 6 -6.36 0.53 -14.57
N GLN A 7 -6.31 0.62 -13.24
CA GLN A 7 -5.05 0.49 -12.51
C GLN A 7 -4.48 -0.92 -12.60
N ILE A 8 -5.31 -1.97 -12.50
CA ILE A 8 -4.88 -3.36 -12.72
C ILE A 8 -4.33 -3.57 -14.14
N LYS A 9 -5.02 -3.04 -15.17
CA LYS A 9 -4.53 -3.11 -16.55
C LYS A 9 -3.17 -2.43 -16.72
N ASN A 10 -2.98 -1.28 -16.06
CA ASN A 10 -1.70 -0.59 -16.09
C ASN A 10 -0.62 -1.40 -15.36
N LEU A 11 -0.91 -1.94 -14.17
CA LEU A 11 0.02 -2.79 -13.42
C LEU A 11 0.51 -3.98 -14.25
N ILE A 12 -0.40 -4.71 -14.89
CA ILE A 12 -0.04 -5.86 -15.75
C ILE A 12 0.77 -5.42 -16.98
N LYS A 13 0.39 -4.29 -17.59
CA LYS A 13 1.08 -3.73 -18.75
C LYS A 13 2.50 -3.28 -18.42
N ASP A 14 2.70 -2.70 -17.24
CA ASP A 14 3.96 -2.10 -16.80
C ASP A 14 4.84 -3.12 -16.04
N ALA A 15 4.35 -4.35 -15.83
CA ALA A 15 5.11 -5.44 -15.28
C ALA A 15 6.39 -5.69 -16.12
N PRO A 16 7.55 -5.96 -15.47
CA PRO A 16 8.77 -6.29 -16.18
C PRO A 16 8.55 -7.40 -17.21
N ASN A 17 9.33 -7.40 -18.30
CA ASN A 17 9.34 -8.48 -19.30
C ASN A 17 9.94 -9.80 -18.78
N ASP A 18 10.01 -9.96 -17.47
CA ASP A 18 10.39 -11.17 -16.79
C ASP A 18 9.15 -12.06 -16.58
N PRO A 19 9.15 -13.33 -17.05
CA PRO A 19 7.99 -14.21 -16.96
C PRO A 19 7.50 -14.46 -15.54
N GLU A 20 8.41 -14.53 -14.56
CA GLU A 20 8.09 -14.76 -13.15
C GLU A 20 7.37 -13.54 -12.57
N MET A 21 7.89 -12.33 -12.82
CA MET A 21 7.25 -11.08 -12.38
C MET A 21 5.89 -10.85 -13.04
N ARG A 22 5.72 -11.23 -14.31
CA ARG A 22 4.41 -11.15 -14.97
C ARG A 22 3.40 -12.10 -14.32
N GLN A 23 3.80 -13.35 -14.06
CA GLN A 23 2.95 -14.33 -13.39
C GLN A 23 2.56 -13.88 -11.98
N ILE A 24 3.50 -13.34 -11.22
CA ILE A 24 3.27 -12.74 -9.90
C ILE A 24 2.23 -11.62 -10.01
N THR A 25 2.40 -10.70 -10.95
CA THR A 25 1.49 -9.57 -11.16
C THR A 25 0.08 -10.01 -11.53
N GLU A 26 -0.06 -10.97 -12.45
CA GLU A 26 -1.35 -11.53 -12.87
C GLU A 26 -2.05 -12.28 -11.73
N THR A 27 -1.29 -13.02 -10.91
CA THR A 27 -1.80 -13.75 -9.74
C THR A 27 -2.29 -12.78 -8.66
N PHE A 28 -1.58 -11.68 -8.44
CA PHE A 28 -1.91 -10.71 -7.41
C PHE A 28 -2.98 -9.71 -7.81
N ALA A 29 -3.14 -9.43 -9.11
CA ALA A 29 -4.14 -8.51 -9.63
C ALA A 29 -5.55 -8.66 -9.00
N PRO A 30 -6.17 -9.86 -8.95
CA PRO A 30 -7.48 -10.02 -8.32
C PRO A 30 -7.48 -9.69 -6.82
N VAL A 31 -6.44 -10.09 -6.08
CA VAL A 31 -6.32 -9.83 -4.63
C VAL A 31 -6.14 -8.34 -4.35
N LEU A 32 -5.26 -7.69 -5.10
CA LEU A 32 -5.03 -6.25 -5.00
C LEU A 32 -6.32 -5.48 -5.27
N LYS A 33 -7.12 -5.91 -6.25
CA LYS A 33 -8.43 -5.32 -6.55
C LYS A 33 -9.42 -5.54 -5.41
N GLU A 34 -9.47 -6.73 -4.82
CA GLU A 34 -10.35 -7.03 -3.69
C GLU A 34 -10.01 -6.16 -2.47
N ILE A 35 -8.73 -6.09 -2.10
CA ILE A 35 -8.23 -5.24 -1.01
C ILE A 35 -8.59 -3.79 -1.32
N ALA A 36 -8.21 -3.28 -2.50
CA ALA A 36 -8.42 -1.89 -2.89
C ALA A 36 -9.91 -1.49 -2.91
N SER A 37 -10.81 -2.41 -3.21
CA SER A 37 -12.26 -2.15 -3.22
C SER A 37 -12.85 -1.79 -1.86
N LYS A 38 -12.14 -2.12 -0.77
CA LYS A 38 -12.54 -1.78 0.61
C LYS A 38 -12.24 -0.33 0.97
N PHE A 39 -11.45 0.36 0.15
CA PHE A 39 -11.00 1.72 0.39
C PHE A 39 -11.76 2.74 -0.46
N ARG A 40 -11.94 3.93 0.10
CA ARG A 40 -12.69 5.00 -0.54
C ARG A 40 -11.92 5.69 -1.66
N TYR A 41 -10.60 5.84 -1.51
CA TYR A 41 -9.76 6.55 -2.46
C TYR A 41 -9.02 5.59 -3.38
N LEU A 42 -8.87 6.00 -4.63
CA LEU A 42 -8.15 5.24 -5.64
C LEU A 42 -6.72 5.75 -5.83
N GLU A 43 -6.36 6.83 -5.15
CA GLU A 43 -5.08 7.50 -5.25
C GLU A 43 -4.71 8.02 -3.85
N TYR A 44 -3.44 7.89 -3.51
CA TYR A 44 -2.87 8.28 -2.23
C TYR A 44 -1.57 9.03 -2.44
N TYR A 45 -1.21 9.83 -1.44
CA TYR A 45 0.04 10.56 -1.36
C TYR A 45 0.95 9.88 -0.35
N VAL A 46 2.17 9.59 -0.78
CA VAL A 46 3.19 8.93 0.04
C VAL A 46 4.47 9.75 0.02
N LEU A 47 5.25 9.63 1.08
CA LEU A 47 6.50 10.37 1.23
C LEU A 47 7.66 9.54 0.74
N GLN A 48 8.55 10.20 0.00
CA GLN A 48 9.79 9.62 -0.46
C GLN A 48 10.97 10.52 -0.08
N THR A 49 12.10 9.88 0.18
CA THR A 49 13.40 10.54 0.28
C THR A 49 13.89 10.94 -1.12
N PRO A 50 14.92 11.80 -1.24
CA PRO A 50 15.45 12.23 -2.54
C PRO A 50 15.95 11.09 -3.45
N ASP A 51 16.36 9.95 -2.87
CA ASP A 51 16.72 8.72 -3.56
C ASP A 51 15.51 7.82 -3.92
N GLN A 52 14.29 8.35 -3.80
CA GLN A 52 13.02 7.70 -4.12
C GLN A 52 12.67 6.51 -3.21
N ALA A 53 13.40 6.33 -2.10
CA ALA A 53 13.01 5.37 -1.08
C ALA A 53 11.79 5.88 -0.31
N TRP A 54 10.93 4.95 0.10
CA TRP A 54 9.71 5.30 0.84
C TRP A 54 10.06 5.64 2.28
N VAL A 55 9.50 6.74 2.79
CA VAL A 55 9.67 7.11 4.19
C VAL A 55 8.85 6.17 5.06
N SER A 56 9.53 5.50 5.97
CA SER A 56 8.89 4.68 6.99
C SER A 56 8.86 5.38 8.34
N PHE A 57 7.81 5.12 9.10
CA PHE A 57 7.59 5.63 10.44
C PHE A 57 7.68 4.48 11.42
N THR A 58 8.37 4.70 12.54
CA THR A 58 8.37 3.73 13.64
C THR A 58 7.17 4.04 14.54
N LEU A 59 6.21 3.12 14.59
CA LEU A 59 5.08 3.21 15.49
C LEU A 59 5.45 2.56 16.83
N ASN A 60 5.56 3.38 17.87
CA ASN A 60 5.75 2.90 19.24
C ASN A 60 4.39 2.77 19.93
N HIS A 61 4.00 1.53 20.21
CA HIS A 61 2.72 1.22 20.84
C HIS A 61 2.71 1.73 22.29
N ARG A 62 1.94 2.79 22.59
CA ARG A 62 1.93 3.44 23.91
C ARG A 62 1.49 2.53 25.07
N THR A 63 0.91 1.36 24.79
CA THR A 63 0.39 0.41 25.79
C THR A 63 1.20 -0.87 25.93
N GLN A 64 2.15 -1.14 25.02
CA GLN A 64 3.03 -2.31 25.04
C GLN A 64 4.47 -1.86 24.72
N SER A 65 5.23 -1.56 25.76
CA SER A 65 6.51 -0.85 25.71
C SER A 65 7.71 -1.61 25.10
N HIS A 66 7.52 -2.44 24.06
CA HIS A 66 8.65 -3.12 23.41
C HIS A 66 8.46 -3.55 21.95
N VAL A 67 7.36 -3.18 21.28
CA VAL A 67 7.17 -3.51 19.86
C VAL A 67 7.25 -2.22 19.06
N GLU A 68 8.40 -2.00 18.44
CA GLU A 68 8.60 -0.98 17.42
C GLU A 68 8.20 -1.58 16.08
N LYS A 69 7.19 -1.01 15.42
CA LYS A 69 6.76 -1.47 14.08
C LYS A 69 7.12 -0.44 13.03
N THR A 70 7.71 -0.87 11.93
CA THR A 70 8.00 0.02 10.79
C THR A 70 6.78 0.09 9.87
N ILE A 71 6.20 1.26 9.63
CA ILE A 71 4.99 1.41 8.80
C ILE A 71 5.13 2.48 7.75
N ILE A 72 4.37 2.34 6.67
CA ILE A 72 4.25 3.31 5.59
C ILE A 72 2.94 4.08 5.74
N TYR A 73 2.99 5.40 5.58
CA TYR A 73 1.82 6.27 5.60
C TYR A 73 1.37 6.68 4.19
N ALA A 74 0.09 6.48 3.90
CA ALA A 74 -0.55 6.84 2.65
C ALA A 74 -1.77 7.75 2.91
N PHE A 75 -1.66 9.00 2.49
CA PHE A 75 -2.62 10.07 2.78
C PHE A 75 -3.60 10.30 1.62
N PRO A 76 -4.87 10.64 1.86
CA PRO A 76 -5.84 10.89 0.79
C PRO A 76 -5.69 12.28 0.15
N SER A 77 -4.94 13.19 0.76
CA SER A 77 -4.67 14.54 0.23
C SER A 77 -3.28 15.07 0.58
N LEU A 78 -2.79 16.03 -0.22
CA LEU A 78 -1.55 16.77 0.09
C LEU A 78 -1.66 17.59 1.39
N GLU A 79 -2.84 18.10 1.70
CA GLU A 79 -3.07 18.86 2.93
C GLU A 79 -2.84 17.99 4.17
N ASP A 80 -3.26 16.73 4.13
CA ASP A 80 -3.04 15.76 5.20
C ASP A 80 -1.55 15.46 5.41
N VAL A 81 -0.77 15.42 4.32
CA VAL A 81 0.70 15.29 4.40
C VAL A 81 1.30 16.49 5.14
N SER A 82 0.92 17.72 4.75
CA SER A 82 1.45 18.95 5.38
C SER A 82 1.04 19.12 6.85
N ARG A 83 -0.10 18.54 7.25
CA ARG A 83 -0.55 18.54 8.66
C ARG A 83 0.15 17.48 9.52
N SER A 84 0.58 16.38 8.90
CA SER A 84 1.15 15.23 9.62
C SER A 84 2.67 15.33 9.80
N ILE A 85 3.35 16.10 8.95
CA ILE A 85 4.80 16.25 8.95
C ILE A 85 5.18 17.69 9.24
N ALA A 86 6.19 17.90 10.09
CA ALA A 86 6.67 19.24 10.37
C ALA A 86 7.23 19.90 9.09
N PRO A 87 6.99 21.20 8.85
CA PRO A 87 7.42 21.86 7.61
C PRO A 87 8.92 21.73 7.31
N GLN A 88 9.77 21.73 8.35
CA GLN A 88 11.21 21.55 8.16
C GLN A 88 11.57 20.17 7.61
N ASP A 89 10.89 19.11 8.06
CA ASP A 89 11.17 17.74 7.63
C ASP A 89 10.59 17.50 6.23
N LEU A 90 9.42 18.06 5.96
CA LEU A 90 8.78 17.95 4.64
C LEU A 90 9.62 18.61 3.53
N SER A 91 10.37 19.67 3.84
CA SER A 91 11.23 20.35 2.86
C SER A 91 12.38 19.50 2.32
N ALA A 92 12.75 18.43 3.04
CA ALA A 92 13.77 17.45 2.62
C ALA A 92 13.18 16.22 1.93
N LEU A 93 11.85 16.16 1.78
CA LEU A 93 11.12 15.00 1.27
C LEU A 93 10.36 15.37 -0.02
N SER A 94 10.06 14.34 -0.81
CA SER A 94 9.15 14.43 -1.95
C SER A 94 7.81 13.81 -1.60
N VAL A 95 6.72 14.44 -2.04
CA VAL A 95 5.37 13.87 -1.95
C VAL A 95 4.99 13.36 -3.32
N VAL A 96 4.71 12.06 -3.44
CA VAL A 96 4.32 11.45 -4.71
C VAL A 96 2.89 10.93 -4.61
N SER A 97 2.14 11.13 -5.69
CA SER A 97 0.82 10.53 -5.87
C SER A 97 0.98 9.15 -6.50
N ILE A 98 0.28 8.16 -5.95
CA ILE A 98 0.30 6.76 -6.39
C ILE A 98 -1.11 6.17 -6.37
N GLY A 99 -1.45 5.36 -7.38
CA GLY A 99 -2.71 4.63 -7.41
C GLY A 99 -2.76 3.55 -6.34
N ILE A 100 -3.93 3.27 -5.77
CA ILE A 100 -4.07 2.29 -4.70
C ILE A 100 -3.56 0.90 -5.09
N ILE A 101 -3.74 0.48 -6.35
CA ILE A 101 -3.24 -0.82 -6.82
C ILE A 101 -1.71 -0.83 -6.85
N ASP A 102 -1.08 0.20 -7.39
CA ASP A 102 0.38 0.32 -7.47
C ASP A 102 0.99 0.44 -6.07
N LEU A 103 0.33 1.17 -5.17
CA LEU A 103 0.70 1.32 -3.76
C LEU A 103 0.72 -0.04 -3.05
N LEU A 104 -0.37 -0.80 -3.15
CA LEU A 104 -0.50 -2.12 -2.55
C LEU A 104 0.52 -3.11 -3.13
N PHE A 105 0.73 -3.07 -4.45
CA PHE A 105 1.73 -3.91 -5.11
C PHE A 105 3.15 -3.57 -4.68
N GLN A 106 3.55 -2.28 -4.68
CA GLN A 106 4.89 -1.86 -4.27
C GLN A 106 5.15 -2.13 -2.79
N PHE A 107 4.17 -1.91 -1.91
CA PHE A 107 4.28 -2.27 -0.50
C PHE A 107 4.62 -3.75 -0.31
N TYR A 108 4.02 -4.63 -1.09
CA TYR A 108 4.30 -6.06 -1.05
C TYR A 108 5.64 -6.39 -1.73
N ALA A 109 5.80 -6.02 -3.01
CA ALA A 109 6.93 -6.42 -3.86
C ALA A 109 8.29 -5.88 -3.37
N LEU A 110 8.30 -4.66 -2.80
CA LEU A 110 9.53 -4.03 -2.28
C LEU A 110 9.77 -4.33 -0.79
N ASN A 111 8.92 -5.15 -0.16
CA ASN A 111 9.04 -5.51 1.26
C ASN A 111 9.11 -4.27 2.18
N LEU A 112 8.36 -3.20 1.87
CA LEU A 112 8.36 -1.93 2.62
C LEU A 112 7.75 -2.08 4.01
N GLY A 113 8.55 -2.12 5.07
CA GLY A 113 8.06 -2.15 6.46
C GLY A 113 7.11 -3.32 6.79
N GLU A 114 6.42 -3.26 7.93
CA GLU A 114 5.56 -4.34 8.42
C GLU A 114 4.06 -4.00 8.30
N GLY A 115 3.72 -2.80 7.85
CA GLY A 115 2.34 -2.35 7.67
C GLY A 115 2.23 -1.13 6.77
N LEU A 116 1.09 -1.05 6.09
CA LEU A 116 0.68 0.11 5.31
C LEU A 116 -0.55 0.73 5.97
N VAL A 117 -0.47 2.01 6.34
CA VAL A 117 -1.58 2.75 6.95
C VAL A 117 -2.16 3.70 5.91
N LEU A 118 -3.42 3.45 5.56
CA LEU A 118 -4.20 4.25 4.62
C LEU A 118 -5.17 5.13 5.41
N PHE A 119 -5.00 6.44 5.33
CA PHE A 119 -5.91 7.39 5.96
C PHE A 119 -7.18 7.55 5.13
N ASP A 120 -8.34 7.54 5.79
CA ASP A 120 -9.65 7.54 5.10
C ASP A 120 -10.38 8.89 5.18
N THR A 121 -10.10 9.69 6.21
CA THR A 121 -10.80 10.97 6.39
C THR A 121 -9.83 12.14 6.29
N PRO A 122 -9.93 12.98 5.23
CA PRO A 122 -9.16 14.20 5.14
C PRO A 122 -9.37 15.06 6.40
N GLY A 123 -8.27 15.57 6.95
CA GLY A 123 -8.22 16.33 8.18
C GLY A 123 -8.36 15.51 9.46
N ASN A 124 -8.47 14.18 9.39
CA ASN A 124 -8.51 13.30 10.55
C ASN A 124 -7.53 12.13 10.38
N THR A 125 -6.35 12.27 10.98
CA THR A 125 -5.31 11.25 11.03
C THR A 125 -5.56 10.15 12.07
N GLU A 126 -6.64 10.23 12.86
CA GLU A 126 -7.02 9.17 13.81
C GLU A 126 -7.82 8.05 13.13
N LYS A 127 -8.47 8.35 11.99
CA LYS A 127 -9.18 7.37 11.18
C LYS A 127 -8.31 6.87 10.04
N ALA A 128 -7.51 5.85 10.36
CA ALA A 128 -6.72 5.14 9.41
C ALA A 128 -7.02 3.64 9.46
N ILE A 129 -6.88 3.00 8.31
CA ILE A 129 -6.93 1.54 8.20
C ILE A 129 -5.49 1.09 8.02
N GLU A 130 -5.00 0.32 8.97
CA GLU A 130 -3.73 -0.38 8.84
C GLU A 130 -3.96 -1.71 8.13
N ILE A 131 -3.14 -1.99 7.12
CA ILE A 131 -2.98 -3.31 6.51
C ILE A 131 -1.64 -3.87 6.97
N PRO A 132 -1.61 -4.81 7.91
CA PRO A 132 -0.40 -5.52 8.28
C PRO A 132 0.13 -6.35 7.12
N ARG A 133 1.46 -6.48 6.98
CA ARG A 133 2.06 -7.38 5.98
C ARG A 133 1.57 -8.82 6.15
N THR A 134 1.40 -9.27 7.39
CA THR A 134 0.89 -10.61 7.67
C THR A 134 -0.52 -10.84 7.10
N GLU A 135 -1.36 -9.82 7.06
CA GLU A 135 -2.69 -9.90 6.44
C GLU A 135 -2.57 -10.01 4.92
N PHE A 136 -1.66 -9.23 4.31
CA PHE A 136 -1.30 -9.37 2.90
C PHE A 136 -0.86 -10.80 2.58
N ASP A 137 0.05 -11.37 3.36
CA ASP A 137 0.56 -12.73 3.15
C ASP A 137 -0.54 -13.79 3.23
N VAL A 138 -1.52 -13.61 4.13
CA VAL A 138 -2.66 -14.52 4.27
C VAL A 138 -3.58 -14.41 3.05
N LEU A 139 -3.94 -13.19 2.64
CA LEU A 139 -4.81 -12.95 1.49
C LEU A 139 -4.18 -13.48 0.19
N LEU A 140 -2.86 -13.34 0.06
CA LEU A 140 -2.12 -13.89 -1.07
C LEU A 140 -2.12 -15.42 -1.07
N ARG A 141 -1.82 -16.07 0.07
CA ARG A 141 -1.89 -17.54 0.16
C ARG A 141 -3.27 -18.07 -0.18
N GLN A 142 -4.32 -17.46 0.34
CA GLN A 142 -5.71 -17.85 0.05
C GLN A 142 -6.07 -17.72 -1.44
N SER A 143 -5.45 -16.77 -2.15
CA SER A 143 -5.66 -16.59 -3.59
C SER A 143 -4.89 -17.58 -4.47
N MET A 144 -3.81 -18.15 -3.93
CA MET A 144 -2.94 -19.11 -4.61
C MET A 144 -3.28 -20.56 -4.29
N ASP A 145 -4.15 -20.81 -3.31
CA ASP A 145 -4.68 -22.15 -3.05
C ASP A 145 -5.56 -22.57 -4.24
N PRO A 146 -5.23 -23.69 -4.93
CA PRO A 146 -6.13 -24.21 -5.95
C PRO A 146 -7.47 -24.55 -5.30
N LEU A 147 -8.57 -24.15 -5.95
CA LEU A 147 -9.91 -24.67 -5.66
C LEU A 147 -9.79 -26.18 -5.37
N PRO A 148 -10.38 -26.70 -4.28
CA PRO A 148 -10.29 -28.12 -3.98
C PRO A 148 -10.73 -28.92 -5.21
N PRO A 149 -9.96 -29.94 -5.63
CA PRO A 149 -10.32 -30.78 -6.77
C PRO A 149 -11.44 -31.71 -6.33
N ASN A 150 -12.66 -31.19 -6.18
CA ASN A 150 -13.88 -32.00 -6.15
C ASN A 150 -15.14 -31.13 -6.21
N ILE A 151 -15.68 -30.97 -7.41
CA ILE A 151 -17.12 -31.14 -7.60
C ILE A 151 -17.21 -32.25 -8.66
N ALA A 152 -17.62 -33.43 -8.19
CA ALA A 152 -17.86 -34.63 -8.97
C ALA A 152 -18.94 -34.44 -10.05
#